data_AF-A0A940MS07-F1
#
_entry.id   AF-A0A940MS07-F1
#
_cell.length_a   1.000
_cell.length_b   1.000
_cell.length_c   1.000
_cell.angle_alpha   90.00
_cell.angle_beta   90.00
_cell.angle_gamma   90.00
#
_symmetry.space_group_name_H-M   'P 1'
#
loop_
_entity.id
_entity.type
_entity.pdbx_description
1 polymer ?
#
loop_
_entity_poly.entity_id
_entity_poly.type
_entity_poly.pdbx_seq_one_letter_code
_entity_poly.pdbx_strand_id
1 'polypeptide(L)'
;MTALDDLLQSYRNAAVTEREKGTYLERLACAFLTADPVQVEEYSQVWTWSDWSTETGRNAKDIGIDLVAKLRNEEGFAAIQCKFYAAKHRIQKADINSFLAASGKNPFVRRVVIDTTEVDWGDNAEATIAGQSIPVVRLSLTHLRESPIDWTLFGIKGEAVLTAKKTLRPHQIEALDAVRAGLAEADRGKLIMACGTGKTFTSLKIAEDLIGKGGRVLFMVPSLALMSQTVREWTNDTDTPLSAGARASLSSAQRTNSARSLRRFGDRVVSTRS
;
A
#
# COMPACT_ATOMS: atom_id res chain seq x y z
N MET A 1 -20.22 -6.28 -1.03
CA MET A 1 -19.96 -5.04 -0.27
C MET A 1 -19.08 -5.47 0.90
N THR A 2 -17.93 -4.83 1.07
CA THR A 2 -16.96 -5.14 2.14
C THR A 2 -17.27 -4.31 3.39
N ALA A 3 -16.74 -4.70 4.56
CA ALA A 3 -16.89 -3.90 5.79
C ALA A 3 -16.40 -2.45 5.62
N LEU A 4 -15.34 -2.24 4.81
CA LEU A 4 -14.88 -0.91 4.45
C LEU A 4 -15.90 -0.14 3.63
N ASP A 5 -16.58 -0.79 2.68
CA ASP A 5 -17.60 -0.13 1.85
C ASP A 5 -18.78 0.34 2.69
N ASP A 6 -19.22 -0.49 3.64
CA ASP A 6 -20.29 -0.15 4.57
C ASP A 6 -19.87 1.03 5.46
N LEU A 7 -18.63 1.03 5.96
CA LEU A 7 -18.08 2.12 6.75
C LEU A 7 -18.01 3.43 5.96
N LEU A 8 -17.46 3.41 4.74
CA LEU A 8 -17.39 4.59 3.88
C LEU A 8 -18.80 5.10 3.52
N GLN A 9 -19.76 4.20 3.30
CA GLN A 9 -21.13 4.60 3.05
C GLN A 9 -21.77 5.24 4.29
N SER A 10 -21.48 4.73 5.49
CA SER A 10 -21.93 5.34 6.75
C SER A 10 -21.41 6.77 6.91
N TYR A 11 -20.14 7.02 6.57
CA TYR A 11 -19.55 8.36 6.59
C TYR A 11 -20.21 9.31 5.60
N ARG A 12 -20.53 8.84 4.39
CA ARG A 12 -21.25 9.63 3.39
C ARG A 12 -22.66 10.00 3.84
N ASN A 13 -23.34 9.09 4.54
CA ASN A 13 -24.69 9.31 5.04
C ASN A 13 -24.73 10.22 6.28
N ALA A 14 -23.70 10.13 7.14
CA ALA A 14 -23.63 10.88 8.39
C ALA A 14 -23.07 12.30 8.25
N ALA A 15 -22.27 12.56 7.21
CA ALA A 15 -21.67 13.88 7.00
C ALA A 15 -22.74 14.92 6.64
N VAL A 16 -22.77 16.02 7.40
CA VAL A 16 -23.65 17.17 7.12
C VAL A 16 -22.94 18.15 6.18
N THR A 17 -21.60 18.19 6.25
CA THR A 17 -20.75 19.06 5.43
C THR A 17 -19.66 18.28 4.69
N GLU A 18 -19.17 18.83 3.57
CA GLU A 18 -18.01 18.26 2.87
C GLU A 18 -16.72 18.28 3.72
N ARG A 19 -16.63 19.21 4.69
CA ARG A 19 -15.50 19.25 5.63
C ARG A 19 -15.50 18.05 6.56
N GLU A 20 -16.63 17.75 7.19
CA GLU A 20 -16.76 16.57 8.07
C GLU A 20 -16.50 15.27 7.32
N LYS A 21 -17.02 15.19 6.09
CA LYS A 21 -16.75 14.07 5.19
C LYS A 21 -15.24 13.90 4.96
N GLY A 22 -14.53 14.98 4.64
CA GLY A 22 -13.07 14.98 4.55
C GLY A 22 -12.39 14.44 5.81
N THR A 23 -12.77 14.96 6.98
CA THR A 23 -12.22 14.55 8.27
C THR A 23 -12.41 13.05 8.57
N TYR A 24 -13.54 12.44 8.17
CA TYR A 24 -13.71 10.99 8.32
C TYR A 24 -12.71 10.19 7.50
N LEU A 25 -12.46 10.60 6.24
CA LEU A 25 -11.48 9.91 5.40
C LEU A 25 -10.05 10.16 5.89
N GLU A 26 -9.73 11.36 6.36
CA GLU A 26 -8.41 11.68 6.94
C GLU A 26 -8.08 10.77 8.13
N ARG A 27 -9.05 10.56 9.03
CA ARG A 27 -8.88 9.65 10.17
C ARG A 27 -8.66 8.19 9.72
N LEU A 28 -9.43 7.74 8.74
CA LEU A 28 -9.27 6.40 8.15
C LEU A 28 -7.91 6.24 7.47
N ALA A 29 -7.48 7.25 6.72
CA ALA A 29 -6.19 7.28 6.04
C ALA A 29 -5.03 7.29 7.04
N CYS A 30 -5.13 8.03 8.13
CA CYS A 30 -4.14 8.01 9.21
C CYS A 30 -4.01 6.60 9.78
N ALA A 31 -5.13 5.99 10.17
CA ALA A 31 -5.19 4.61 10.66
C ALA A 31 -4.56 3.62 9.67
N PHE A 32 -4.90 3.73 8.38
CA PHE A 32 -4.32 2.90 7.33
C PHE A 32 -2.80 3.06 7.26
N LEU A 33 -2.28 4.29 7.20
CA LEU A 33 -0.85 4.56 7.08
C LEU A 33 -0.04 4.14 8.32
N THR A 34 -0.67 4.08 9.49
CA THR A 34 -0.01 3.70 10.76
C THR A 34 -0.13 2.24 11.13
N ALA A 35 -1.08 1.49 10.54
CA ALA A 35 -1.36 0.10 10.94
C ALA A 35 -1.18 -0.92 9.82
N ASP A 36 -1.42 -0.56 8.55
CA ASP A 36 -1.27 -1.50 7.43
C ASP A 36 0.19 -1.99 7.31
N PRO A 37 0.44 -3.31 7.27
CA PRO A 37 1.79 -3.88 7.25
C PRO A 37 2.68 -3.32 6.14
N VAL A 38 2.13 -3.03 4.96
CA VAL A 38 2.89 -2.44 3.86
C VAL A 38 3.21 -0.97 4.16
N GLN A 39 2.27 -0.20 4.73
CA GLN A 39 2.49 1.22 4.99
C GLN A 39 3.46 1.47 6.15
N VAL A 40 3.44 0.62 7.19
CA VAL A 40 4.36 0.79 8.34
C VAL A 40 5.82 0.55 7.96
N GLU A 41 6.10 -0.22 6.90
CA GLU A 41 7.46 -0.36 6.34
C GLU A 41 7.94 0.93 5.65
N GLU A 42 7.02 1.74 5.13
CA GLU A 42 7.32 2.99 4.40
C GLU A 42 7.40 4.21 5.32
N TYR A 43 6.55 4.26 6.35
CA TYR A 43 6.38 5.44 7.21
C TYR A 43 6.68 5.12 8.67
N SER A 44 7.40 6.03 9.32
CA SER A 44 7.76 5.92 10.74
C SER A 44 6.80 6.66 11.67
N GLN A 45 6.16 7.71 11.18
CA GLN A 45 5.20 8.53 11.92
C GLN A 45 4.28 9.25 10.94
N VAL A 46 3.04 9.51 11.36
CA VAL A 46 2.02 10.22 10.59
C VAL A 46 1.37 11.28 11.49
N TRP A 47 1.10 12.46 10.93
CA TRP A 47 0.44 13.57 11.58
C TRP A 47 -0.70 14.10 10.72
N THR A 48 -1.68 14.73 11.35
CA THR A 48 -2.55 15.67 10.66
C THR A 48 -1.74 16.91 10.24
N TRP A 49 -2.18 17.61 9.20
CA TRP A 49 -1.54 18.87 8.80
C TRP A 49 -1.49 19.91 9.92
N SER A 50 -2.54 19.98 10.74
CA SER A 50 -2.62 20.89 11.90
C SER A 50 -1.58 20.56 12.96
N ASP A 51 -1.44 19.28 13.32
CA ASP A 51 -0.50 18.85 14.35
C ASP A 51 0.94 19.08 13.88
N TRP A 52 1.24 18.68 12.64
CA TRP A 52 2.56 18.88 12.06
C TRP A 52 2.95 20.37 11.93
N SER A 53 1.99 21.21 11.54
CA SER A 53 2.22 22.66 11.44
C SER A 53 2.52 23.27 12.81
N THR A 54 1.81 22.82 13.85
CA THR A 54 2.03 23.26 15.23
C THR A 54 3.41 22.84 15.73
N GLU A 55 3.80 21.57 15.53
CA GLU A 55 5.12 21.06 15.94
C GLU A 55 6.29 21.75 15.21
N THR A 56 6.09 22.14 13.95
CA THR A 56 7.15 22.72 13.11
C THR A 56 7.14 24.25 13.08
N GLY A 57 6.25 24.91 13.83
CA GLY A 57 6.10 26.37 13.82
C GLY A 57 5.63 26.94 12.47
N ARG A 58 4.92 26.15 11.67
CA ARG A 58 4.39 26.53 10.36
C ARG A 58 2.93 26.99 10.48
N ASN A 59 2.50 27.78 9.50
CA ASN A 59 1.10 28.22 9.43
C ASN A 59 0.19 27.04 9.05
N ALA A 60 -0.77 26.71 9.90
CA ALA A 60 -1.74 25.63 9.72
C ALA A 60 -2.87 25.94 8.71
N LYS A 61 -2.74 27.00 7.90
CA LYS A 61 -3.71 27.30 6.84
C LYS A 61 -3.83 26.08 5.93
N ASP A 62 -5.07 25.74 5.58
CA ASP A 62 -5.35 24.71 4.60
C ASP A 62 -4.76 25.12 3.24
N ILE A 63 -3.78 24.34 2.79
CA ILE A 63 -3.11 24.48 1.50
C ILE A 63 -3.32 23.23 0.63
N GLY A 64 -4.25 22.35 1.02
CA GLY A 64 -4.56 21.11 0.33
C GLY A 64 -3.66 19.92 0.72
N ILE A 65 -2.91 20.00 1.82
CA ILE A 65 -2.23 18.86 2.44
C ILE A 65 -3.05 18.48 3.68
N ASP A 66 -3.46 17.21 3.77
CA ASP A 66 -4.33 16.76 4.86
C ASP A 66 -3.51 16.03 5.93
N LEU A 67 -2.58 15.17 5.50
CA LEU A 67 -1.66 14.44 6.39
C LEU A 67 -0.20 14.62 5.96
N VAL A 68 0.70 14.46 6.91
CA VAL A 68 2.15 14.41 6.68
C VAL A 68 2.69 13.12 7.27
N ALA A 69 3.58 12.43 6.57
CA ALA A 69 4.23 11.23 7.09
C ALA A 69 5.75 11.31 6.99
N LYS A 70 6.45 10.89 8.05
CA LYS A 70 7.92 10.78 8.04
C LYS A 70 8.32 9.48 7.37
N LEU A 71 9.18 9.58 6.38
CA LEU A 71 9.68 8.43 5.64
C LEU A 71 10.60 7.61 6.55
N ARG A 72 10.45 6.29 6.54
CA ARG A 72 11.25 5.39 7.39
C ARG A 72 12.67 5.21 6.84
N ASN A 73 12.79 5.08 5.51
CA ASN A 73 14.01 4.63 4.85
C ASN A 73 14.73 5.73 4.06
N GLU A 74 14.29 6.98 4.13
CA GLU A 74 14.94 8.13 3.48
C GLU A 74 14.66 9.41 4.25
N GLU A 75 15.50 10.43 4.06
CA GLU A 75 15.28 11.74 4.66
C GLU A 75 14.11 12.47 3.97
N GLY A 76 13.31 13.16 4.78
CA GLY A 76 12.20 13.97 4.31
C GLY A 76 10.84 13.37 4.65
N PHE A 77 9.81 14.00 4.09
CA PHE A 77 8.42 13.72 4.40
C PHE A 77 7.61 13.41 3.15
N ALA A 78 6.54 12.65 3.34
CA ALA A 78 5.44 12.53 2.39
C ALA A 78 4.35 13.53 2.73
N ALA A 79 3.93 14.34 1.75
CA ALA A 79 2.67 15.06 1.82
C ALA A 79 1.55 14.15 1.32
N ILE A 80 0.44 14.09 2.05
CA ILE A 80 -0.69 13.21 1.74
C ILE A 80 -1.96 14.05 1.59
N GLN A 81 -2.73 13.76 0.55
CA GLN A 81 -4.06 14.32 0.34
C GLN A 81 -5.11 13.20 0.25
N CYS A 82 -6.23 13.37 0.94
CA CYS A 82 -7.37 12.47 0.98
C CYS A 82 -8.50 13.04 0.11
N LYS A 83 -9.02 12.24 -0.82
CA LYS A 83 -10.09 12.62 -1.75
C LYS A 83 -11.31 11.72 -1.59
N PHE A 84 -12.29 12.18 -0.84
CA PHE A 84 -13.51 11.43 -0.57
C PHE A 84 -14.64 11.69 -1.59
N TYR A 85 -14.41 11.32 -2.85
CA TYR A 85 -15.42 11.46 -3.89
C TYR A 85 -16.26 10.18 -4.08
N ALA A 86 -17.35 10.31 -4.84
CA ALA A 86 -18.17 9.17 -5.25
C ALA A 86 -17.36 8.18 -6.10
N ALA A 87 -17.74 6.89 -6.05
CA ALA A 87 -17.03 5.81 -6.75
C ALA A 87 -16.79 6.08 -8.24
N LYS A 88 -17.76 6.70 -8.93
CA LYS A 88 -17.68 7.00 -10.38
C LYS A 88 -17.03 8.36 -10.71
N HIS A 89 -16.63 9.15 -9.71
CA HIS A 89 -15.96 10.41 -9.96
C HIS A 89 -14.55 10.18 -10.51
N ARG A 90 -14.20 10.84 -11.61
CA ARG A 90 -12.82 10.85 -12.12
C ARG A 90 -12.10 12.05 -11.53
N ILE A 91 -11.06 11.81 -10.73
CA ILE A 91 -10.17 12.86 -10.22
C ILE A 91 -9.64 13.67 -11.41
N GLN A 92 -9.89 14.98 -11.37
CA GLN A 92 -9.43 15.92 -12.38
C GLN A 92 -8.18 16.67 -11.92
N LYS A 93 -7.48 17.29 -12.87
CA LYS A 93 -6.31 18.14 -12.57
C LYS A 93 -6.65 19.22 -11.52
N ALA A 94 -7.83 19.82 -11.63
CA ALA A 94 -8.30 20.84 -10.69
C ALA A 94 -8.38 20.32 -9.24
N ASP A 95 -8.70 19.04 -9.05
CA ASP A 95 -8.86 18.44 -7.72
C ASP A 95 -7.52 18.35 -6.97
N ILE A 96 -6.39 18.25 -7.68
CA ILE A 96 -5.05 18.01 -7.11
C ILE A 96 -4.08 19.19 -7.25
N ASN A 97 -4.43 20.23 -8.01
CA ASN A 97 -3.51 21.35 -8.31
C ASN A 97 -3.00 22.06 -7.05
N SER A 98 -3.88 22.36 -6.10
CA SER A 98 -3.49 23.04 -4.84
C SER A 98 -2.51 22.19 -4.04
N PHE A 99 -2.77 20.89 -3.93
CA PHE A 99 -1.89 19.93 -3.28
C PHE A 99 -0.52 19.86 -3.93
N LEU A 100 -0.45 19.76 -5.26
CA LEU A 100 0.82 19.70 -5.98
C LEU A 100 1.65 20.99 -5.78
N ALA A 101 0.99 22.14 -5.78
CA ALA A 101 1.64 23.43 -5.52
C ALA A 101 2.16 23.53 -4.08
N ALA A 102 1.36 23.13 -3.09
CA ALA A 102 1.72 23.16 -1.67
C ALA A 102 2.87 22.20 -1.32
N SER A 103 2.81 20.99 -1.85
CA SER A 103 3.79 19.92 -1.62
C SER A 103 5.02 20.00 -2.55
N GLY A 104 5.16 21.07 -3.34
CA GLY A 104 6.31 21.31 -4.22
C GLY A 104 7.54 21.90 -3.54
N LYS A 105 7.51 22.02 -2.21
CA LYS A 105 8.56 22.66 -1.42
C LYS A 105 9.12 21.69 -0.39
N ASN A 106 10.35 21.95 0.05
CA ASN A 106 10.94 21.24 1.18
C ASN A 106 10.03 21.33 2.42
N PRO A 107 9.90 20.26 3.22
CA PRO A 107 10.74 19.06 3.24
C PRO A 107 10.09 17.85 2.51
N PHE A 108 9.15 18.09 1.60
CA PHE A 108 8.44 17.01 0.91
C PHE A 108 9.26 16.44 -0.24
N VAL A 109 9.54 15.15 -0.16
CA VAL A 109 10.21 14.38 -1.23
C VAL A 109 9.29 13.32 -1.83
N ARG A 110 8.07 13.21 -1.28
CA ARG A 110 7.05 12.26 -1.68
C ARG A 110 5.66 12.88 -1.60
N ARG A 111 4.80 12.55 -2.55
CA ARG A 111 3.38 12.89 -2.53
C ARG A 111 2.54 11.63 -2.61
N VAL A 112 1.46 11.60 -1.84
CA VAL A 112 0.50 10.51 -1.80
C VAL A 112 -0.90 11.09 -1.94
N VAL A 113 -1.70 10.52 -2.83
CA VAL A 113 -3.13 10.80 -2.92
C VAL A 113 -3.87 9.54 -2.55
N ILE A 114 -4.68 9.61 -1.50
CA ILE A 114 -5.58 8.54 -1.07
C ILE A 114 -6.97 8.91 -1.54
N ASP A 115 -7.59 8.07 -2.36
CA ASP A 115 -8.93 8.36 -2.90
C ASP A 115 -9.85 7.14 -2.86
N THR A 116 -11.15 7.43 -2.78
CA THR A 116 -12.20 6.41 -2.73
C THR A 116 -12.90 6.22 -4.08
N THR A 117 -12.29 6.66 -5.18
CA THR A 117 -12.88 6.46 -6.51
C THR A 117 -12.48 5.09 -7.08
N GLU A 118 -13.34 4.52 -7.90
CA GLU A 118 -13.16 3.19 -8.49
C GLU A 118 -12.77 3.27 -9.98
N VAL A 119 -12.62 4.49 -10.48
CA VAL A 119 -12.30 4.76 -11.88
C VAL A 119 -10.92 5.40 -11.99
N ASP A 120 -10.34 5.30 -13.20
CA ASP A 120 -9.10 5.97 -13.53
C ASP A 120 -9.25 7.49 -13.44
N TRP A 121 -8.16 8.15 -13.03
CA TRP A 121 -8.13 9.62 -13.03
C TRP A 121 -8.30 10.15 -14.44
N GLY A 122 -8.72 11.41 -14.57
CA GLY A 122 -8.79 12.09 -15.85
C GLY A 122 -7.40 12.15 -16.50
N ASP A 123 -7.35 12.05 -17.83
CA ASP A 123 -6.09 11.96 -18.58
C ASP A 123 -5.16 13.16 -18.31
N ASN A 124 -5.75 14.34 -18.10
CA ASN A 124 -5.02 15.55 -17.70
C ASN A 124 -4.43 15.46 -16.28
N ALA A 125 -5.11 14.81 -15.35
CA ALA A 125 -4.59 14.58 -14.00
C ALA A 125 -3.41 13.60 -14.03
N GLU A 126 -3.56 12.49 -14.76
CA GLU A 126 -2.50 11.50 -15.00
C GLU A 126 -1.27 12.14 -15.66
N ALA A 127 -1.48 12.94 -16.71
CA ALA A 127 -0.41 13.68 -17.38
C ALA A 127 0.26 14.71 -16.45
N THR A 128 -0.50 15.34 -15.54
CA THR A 128 0.05 16.34 -14.61
C THR A 128 0.96 15.70 -13.56
N ILE A 129 0.62 14.51 -13.06
CA ILE A 129 1.46 13.81 -12.08
C ILE A 129 2.63 13.04 -12.72
N ALA A 130 2.56 12.79 -14.03
CA ALA A 130 3.60 12.11 -14.77
C ALA A 130 4.90 12.92 -14.81
N GLY A 131 6.02 12.29 -14.42
CA GLY A 131 7.35 12.86 -14.58
C GLY A 131 7.67 14.03 -13.64
N GLN A 132 6.86 14.24 -12.60
CA GLN A 132 7.15 15.23 -11.55
C GLN A 132 8.47 14.92 -10.84
N SER A 133 9.22 15.96 -10.48
CA SER A 133 10.46 15.85 -9.69
C SER A 133 10.19 15.23 -8.32
N ILE A 134 9.12 15.66 -7.66
CA ILE A 134 8.58 15.02 -6.46
C ILE A 134 7.50 14.02 -6.89
N PRO A 135 7.76 12.71 -6.85
CA PRO A 135 6.84 11.68 -7.34
C PRO A 135 5.53 11.63 -6.54
N VAL A 136 4.44 11.40 -7.28
CA VAL A 136 3.08 11.21 -6.75
C VAL A 136 2.71 9.73 -6.80
N VAL A 137 2.15 9.21 -5.70
CA VAL A 137 1.61 7.86 -5.60
C VAL A 137 0.12 7.93 -5.29
N ARG A 138 -0.67 7.11 -6.00
CA ARG A 138 -2.09 6.92 -5.72
C ARG A 138 -2.28 5.67 -4.86
N LEU A 139 -2.96 5.81 -3.73
CA LEU A 139 -3.48 4.72 -2.92
C LEU A 139 -5.00 4.71 -3.07
N SER A 140 -5.49 3.89 -3.99
CA SER A 140 -6.91 3.79 -4.32
C SER A 140 -7.71 3.00 -3.28
N LEU A 141 -9.04 3.02 -3.43
CA LEU A 141 -9.96 2.19 -2.64
C LEU A 141 -9.58 0.71 -2.60
N THR A 142 -9.03 0.16 -3.69
CA THR A 142 -8.53 -1.23 -3.72
C THR A 142 -7.45 -1.47 -2.68
N HIS A 143 -6.50 -0.54 -2.51
CA HIS A 143 -5.44 -0.68 -1.52
C HIS A 143 -5.97 -0.67 -0.08
N LEU A 144 -7.00 0.15 0.19
CA LEU A 144 -7.68 0.19 1.47
C LEU A 144 -8.44 -1.12 1.74
N ARG A 145 -9.14 -1.65 0.72
CA ARG A 145 -9.88 -2.94 0.80
C ARG A 145 -8.97 -4.13 1.03
N GLU A 146 -7.76 -4.13 0.45
CA GLU A 146 -6.76 -5.20 0.59
C GLU A 146 -5.95 -5.11 1.90
N SER A 147 -6.17 -4.07 2.70
CA SER A 147 -5.54 -3.94 4.00
C SER A 147 -6.06 -5.02 4.96
N PRO A 148 -5.20 -5.63 5.78
CA PRO A 148 -5.66 -6.57 6.81
C PRO A 148 -6.29 -5.87 8.02
N ILE A 149 -6.49 -4.55 8.01
CA ILE A 149 -7.21 -3.83 9.07
C ILE A 149 -8.66 -4.31 9.14
N ASP A 150 -9.13 -4.62 10.36
CA ASP A 150 -10.54 -4.89 10.63
C ASP A 150 -11.33 -3.58 10.61
N TRP A 151 -11.84 -3.25 9.43
CA TRP A 151 -12.65 -2.06 9.20
C TRP A 151 -13.97 -2.05 9.98
N THR A 152 -14.48 -3.22 10.38
CA THR A 152 -15.67 -3.34 11.23
C THR A 152 -15.34 -2.83 12.63
N LEU A 153 -14.26 -3.35 13.22
CA LEU A 153 -13.82 -2.95 14.54
C LEU A 153 -13.36 -1.48 14.57
N PHE A 154 -12.70 -1.03 13.50
CA PHE A 154 -12.33 0.38 13.34
C PHE A 154 -13.57 1.29 13.32
N GLY A 155 -14.64 0.90 12.62
CA GLY A 155 -15.89 1.67 12.62
C GLY A 155 -16.55 1.77 13.99
N ILE A 156 -16.42 0.74 14.83
CA ILE A 156 -17.05 0.67 16.17
C ILE A 156 -16.20 1.40 17.23
N LYS A 157 -14.89 1.10 17.28
CA LYS A 157 -13.98 1.55 18.35
C LYS A 157 -13.11 2.71 17.94
N GLY A 158 -12.89 2.91 16.65
CA GLY A 158 -11.92 3.87 16.14
C GLY A 158 -10.47 3.41 16.14
N GLU A 159 -10.23 2.15 16.49
CA GLU A 159 -8.90 1.57 16.63
C GLU A 159 -8.57 0.69 15.43
N ALA A 160 -7.39 0.89 14.85
CA ALA A 160 -6.91 0.11 13.72
C ALA A 160 -6.30 -1.20 14.23
N VAL A 161 -7.08 -2.27 14.21
CA VAL A 161 -6.63 -3.60 14.62
C VAL A 161 -6.48 -4.48 13.38
N LEU A 162 -5.39 -5.24 13.30
CA LEU A 162 -5.18 -6.18 12.21
C LEU A 162 -5.98 -7.47 12.44
N THR A 163 -6.57 -7.98 11.38
CA THR A 163 -7.16 -9.31 11.32
C THR A 163 -6.11 -10.38 11.56
N ALA A 164 -6.54 -11.55 12.04
CA ALA A 164 -5.65 -12.68 12.23
C ALA A 164 -5.07 -13.14 10.89
N LYS A 165 -3.76 -13.42 10.87
CA LYS A 165 -3.08 -14.00 9.71
C LYS A 165 -3.69 -15.35 9.33
N LYS A 166 -3.58 -15.72 8.06
CA LYS A 166 -4.02 -17.03 7.58
C LYS A 166 -3.24 -18.15 8.27
N THR A 167 -3.95 -19.23 8.57
CA THR A 167 -3.37 -20.50 9.02
C THR A 167 -3.38 -21.51 7.88
N LEU A 168 -2.36 -22.37 7.81
CA LEU A 168 -2.31 -23.45 6.82
C LEU A 168 -3.54 -24.37 6.97
N ARG A 169 -4.17 -24.68 5.83
CA ARG A 169 -5.21 -25.71 5.72
C ARG A 169 -4.58 -27.09 5.53
N PRO A 170 -5.29 -28.20 5.79
CA PRO A 170 -4.75 -29.56 5.69
C PRO A 170 -4.00 -29.83 4.37
N HIS A 171 -4.59 -29.49 3.23
CA HIS A 171 -3.96 -29.69 1.92
C HIS A 171 -2.71 -28.83 1.69
N GLN A 172 -2.56 -27.71 2.40
CA GLN A 172 -1.37 -26.85 2.32
C GLN A 172 -0.26 -27.38 3.24
N ILE A 173 -0.62 -28.01 4.36
CA ILE A 173 0.33 -28.74 5.23
C ILE A 173 0.91 -29.92 4.46
N GLU A 174 0.06 -30.73 3.81
CA GLU A 174 0.50 -31.83 2.94
C GLU A 174 1.44 -31.34 1.83
N ALA A 175 1.12 -30.21 1.20
CA ALA A 175 1.98 -29.60 0.18
C ALA A 175 3.33 -29.15 0.74
N LEU A 176 3.35 -28.54 1.93
CA LEU A 176 4.57 -28.11 2.61
C LEU A 176 5.47 -29.31 2.92
N ASP A 177 4.91 -30.37 3.52
CA ASP A 177 5.65 -31.57 3.90
C ASP A 177 6.21 -32.30 2.66
N ALA A 178 5.43 -32.39 1.58
CA ALA A 178 5.88 -32.98 0.32
C ALA A 178 7.02 -32.19 -0.33
N VAL A 179 6.96 -30.85 -0.29
CA VAL A 179 8.03 -29.99 -0.80
C VAL A 179 9.29 -30.11 0.07
N ARG A 180 9.14 -30.15 1.40
CA ARG A 180 10.26 -30.35 2.34
C ARG A 180 10.98 -31.66 2.07
N ALA A 181 10.23 -32.76 1.94
CA ALA A 181 10.82 -34.07 1.63
C ALA A 181 11.47 -34.10 0.24
N GLY A 182 10.82 -33.53 -0.78
CA GLY A 182 11.35 -33.52 -2.15
C GLY A 182 12.62 -32.68 -2.31
N LEU A 183 12.71 -31.52 -1.64
CA LEU A 183 13.86 -30.63 -1.73
C LEU A 183 15.03 -31.03 -0.81
N ALA A 184 14.83 -31.97 0.11
CA ALA A 184 15.93 -32.59 0.85
C ALA A 184 16.80 -33.49 -0.05
N GLU A 185 16.19 -34.11 -1.07
CA GLU A 185 16.83 -35.07 -1.96
C GLU A 185 17.15 -34.50 -3.36
N ALA A 186 16.57 -33.35 -3.71
CA ALA A 186 16.71 -32.75 -5.04
C ALA A 186 16.73 -31.22 -5.01
N ASP A 187 17.50 -30.61 -5.92
CA ASP A 187 17.60 -29.14 -6.01
C ASP A 187 16.37 -28.46 -6.64
N ARG A 188 15.47 -29.23 -7.28
CA ARG A 188 14.36 -28.71 -8.08
C ARG A 188 13.09 -29.54 -7.92
N GLY A 189 11.96 -28.87 -7.78
CA GLY A 189 10.63 -29.48 -7.71
C GLY A 189 9.55 -28.64 -8.39
N LYS A 190 8.36 -29.23 -8.54
CA LYS A 190 7.17 -28.54 -9.07
C LYS A 190 5.99 -28.77 -8.15
N LEU A 191 5.43 -27.69 -7.60
CA LEU A 191 4.19 -27.73 -6.83
C LEU A 191 3.00 -27.42 -7.74
N ILE A 192 2.11 -28.40 -7.93
CA ILE A 192 0.90 -28.27 -8.74
C ILE A 192 -0.30 -28.10 -7.82
N MET A 193 -1.01 -26.99 -7.97
CA MET A 193 -2.17 -26.66 -7.15
C MET A 193 -3.23 -25.95 -8.00
N ALA A 194 -4.50 -26.31 -7.78
CA ALA A 194 -5.63 -25.67 -8.46
C ALA A 194 -5.72 -24.16 -8.19
N CYS A 195 -6.40 -23.41 -9.05
CA CYS A 195 -6.66 -21.98 -8.82
C CYS A 195 -7.56 -21.79 -7.59
N GLY A 196 -7.27 -20.75 -6.79
CA GLY A 196 -8.03 -20.46 -5.56
C GLY A 196 -7.65 -21.26 -4.31
N THR A 197 -6.78 -22.28 -4.40
CA THR A 197 -6.38 -23.10 -3.23
C THR A 197 -5.29 -22.47 -2.34
N GLY A 198 -4.93 -21.21 -2.60
CA GLY A 198 -3.95 -20.47 -1.81
C GLY A 198 -2.48 -20.75 -2.18
N LYS A 199 -2.18 -20.87 -3.48
CA LYS A 199 -0.80 -21.09 -3.98
C LYS A 199 0.21 -20.07 -3.44
N THR A 200 -0.13 -18.79 -3.51
CA THR A 200 0.74 -17.69 -3.10
C THR A 200 1.01 -17.70 -1.60
N PHE A 201 -0.01 -17.96 -0.79
CA PHE A 201 0.16 -18.13 0.65
C PHE A 201 0.94 -19.41 0.99
N THR A 202 0.71 -20.51 0.28
CA THR A 202 1.44 -21.77 0.51
C THR A 202 2.93 -21.61 0.17
N SER A 203 3.26 -20.89 -0.91
CA SER A 203 4.66 -20.63 -1.27
C SER A 203 5.36 -19.72 -0.26
N LEU A 204 4.66 -18.78 0.38
CA LEU A 204 5.18 -18.03 1.52
C LEU A 204 5.57 -18.97 2.66
N LYS A 205 4.65 -19.84 3.09
CA LYS A 205 4.92 -20.75 4.22
C LYS A 205 6.04 -21.76 3.92
N ILE A 206 6.14 -22.22 2.66
CA ILE A 206 7.29 -23.02 2.20
C ILE A 206 8.60 -22.22 2.31
N ALA A 207 8.60 -20.97 1.86
CA ALA A 207 9.79 -20.13 1.93
C ALA A 207 10.21 -19.86 3.39
N GLU A 208 9.26 -19.59 4.28
CA GLU A 208 9.54 -19.42 5.72
C GLU A 208 10.13 -20.67 6.36
N ASP A 209 9.58 -21.84 6.02
CA ASP A 209 10.01 -23.13 6.57
C ASP A 209 11.41 -23.53 6.11
N LEU A 210 11.69 -23.43 4.79
CA LEU A 210 12.93 -23.93 4.22
C LEU A 210 14.10 -22.95 4.31
N ILE A 211 13.81 -21.65 4.26
CA ILE A 211 14.82 -20.60 4.14
C ILE A 211 14.97 -19.80 5.44
N GLY A 212 13.85 -19.52 6.12
CA GLY A 212 13.83 -18.81 7.39
C GLY A 212 14.42 -17.39 7.37
N LYS A 213 14.78 -16.90 8.55
CA LYS A 213 15.31 -15.54 8.76
C LYS A 213 16.67 -15.36 8.09
N GLY A 214 16.83 -14.26 7.36
CA GLY A 214 18.11 -13.85 6.74
C GLY A 214 18.41 -14.52 5.40
N GLY A 215 17.61 -15.50 4.97
CA GLY A 215 17.76 -16.09 3.65
C GLY A 215 17.15 -15.23 2.54
N ARG A 216 17.38 -15.65 1.29
CA ARG A 216 16.98 -14.89 0.10
C ARG A 216 16.07 -15.73 -0.78
N VAL A 217 14.94 -15.14 -1.17
CA VAL A 217 13.94 -15.77 -2.05
C VAL A 217 13.76 -14.93 -3.30
N LEU A 218 13.83 -15.56 -4.47
CA LEU A 218 13.49 -14.92 -5.74
C LEU A 218 12.11 -15.39 -6.20
N PHE A 219 11.13 -14.49 -6.16
CA PHE A 219 9.77 -14.76 -6.64
C PHE A 219 9.57 -14.15 -8.03
N MET A 220 9.34 -14.97 -9.05
CA MET A 220 9.15 -14.52 -10.44
C MET A 220 7.68 -14.58 -10.84
N VAL A 221 7.17 -13.49 -11.41
CA VAL A 221 5.78 -13.36 -11.87
C VAL A 221 5.71 -12.72 -13.25
N PRO A 222 4.67 -13.02 -14.05
CA PRO A 222 4.57 -12.55 -15.43
C PRO A 222 4.06 -11.12 -15.55
N SER A 223 3.56 -10.50 -14.48
CA SER A 223 3.01 -9.15 -14.53
C SER A 223 3.31 -8.34 -13.27
N LEU A 224 3.33 -7.03 -13.45
CA LEU A 224 3.44 -6.05 -12.38
C LEU A 224 2.30 -6.17 -11.36
N ALA A 225 1.07 -6.38 -11.83
CA ALA A 225 -0.09 -6.55 -10.95
C ALA A 225 0.09 -7.77 -10.03
N LEU A 226 0.53 -8.91 -10.58
CA LEU A 226 0.80 -10.13 -9.79
C LEU A 226 1.96 -9.94 -8.82
N MET A 227 2.93 -9.10 -9.15
CA MET A 227 4.04 -8.77 -8.24
C MET A 227 3.52 -7.98 -7.04
N SER A 228 2.76 -6.90 -7.26
CA SER A 228 2.15 -6.12 -6.17
C SER A 228 1.25 -6.97 -5.29
N GLN A 229 0.44 -7.85 -5.90
CA GLN A 229 -0.43 -8.78 -5.17
C GLN A 229 0.37 -9.76 -4.32
N THR A 230 1.43 -10.36 -4.88
CA THR A 230 2.28 -11.32 -4.16
C THR A 230 2.96 -10.65 -2.97
N VAL A 231 3.59 -9.50 -3.18
CA VAL A 231 4.30 -8.81 -2.09
C VAL A 231 3.34 -8.42 -0.98
N ARG A 232 2.18 -7.86 -1.32
CA ARG A 232 1.16 -7.52 -0.32
C ARG A 232 0.68 -8.76 0.45
N GLU A 233 0.34 -9.84 -0.26
CA GLU A 233 -0.11 -11.07 0.39
C GLU A 233 0.98 -11.66 1.31
N TRP A 234 2.24 -11.63 0.88
CA TRP A 234 3.37 -12.09 1.69
C TRP A 234 3.57 -11.20 2.92
N THR A 235 3.61 -9.87 2.77
CA THR A 235 3.77 -8.94 3.89
C THR A 235 2.63 -9.05 4.92
N ASN A 236 1.39 -9.29 4.46
CA ASN A 236 0.25 -9.44 5.36
C ASN A 236 0.29 -10.73 6.19
N ASP A 237 0.76 -11.83 5.62
CA ASP A 237 0.63 -13.18 6.19
C ASP A 237 1.97 -13.79 6.68
N THR A 238 3.08 -13.05 6.57
CA THR A 238 4.41 -13.53 6.99
C THR A 238 4.60 -13.48 8.49
N ASP A 239 5.16 -14.54 9.07
CA ASP A 239 5.58 -14.61 10.48
C ASP A 239 7.05 -14.23 10.67
N THR A 240 7.81 -14.19 9.58
CA THR A 240 9.20 -13.75 9.56
C THR A 240 9.30 -12.34 8.97
N PRO A 241 10.02 -11.38 9.58
CA PRO A 241 10.20 -10.07 8.96
C PRO A 241 10.78 -10.20 7.55
N LEU A 242 10.07 -9.66 6.55
CA LEU A 242 10.47 -9.68 5.15
C LEU A 242 11.04 -8.30 4.76
N SER A 243 12.04 -8.31 3.89
CA SER A 243 12.48 -7.12 3.16
C SER A 243 12.33 -7.42 1.68
N ALA A 244 11.28 -6.89 1.05
CA ALA A 244 10.98 -7.14 -0.35
C ALA A 244 11.70 -6.14 -1.26
N GLY A 245 12.27 -6.65 -2.36
CA GLY A 245 12.77 -5.84 -3.47
C GLY A 245 12.17 -6.34 -4.78
N ALA A 246 11.44 -5.48 -5.48
CA ALA A 246 10.88 -5.77 -6.79
C ALA A 246 11.83 -5.38 -7.92
N ARG A 247 11.87 -6.15 -9.00
CA ARG A 247 12.55 -5.74 -10.23
C ARG A 247 11.68 -6.08 -11.42
N ALA A 248 11.56 -5.15 -12.36
CA ALA A 248 10.81 -5.33 -13.58
C ALA A 248 11.66 -5.02 -14.80
N SER A 249 11.77 -5.98 -15.73
CA SER A 249 12.34 -5.76 -17.05
C SER A 249 11.21 -5.39 -18.02
N LEU A 250 10.96 -4.09 -18.21
CA LEU A 250 9.92 -3.60 -19.13
C LEU A 250 10.52 -3.19 -20.48
N SER A 251 9.87 -3.59 -21.57
CA SER A 251 10.18 -3.07 -22.90
C SER A 251 9.87 -1.56 -22.97
N SER A 252 10.52 -0.83 -23.88
CA SER A 252 10.33 0.63 -24.05
C SER A 252 8.86 1.03 -24.24
N ALA A 253 8.06 0.18 -24.89
CA ALA A 253 6.63 0.39 -25.12
C ALA A 253 5.73 0.22 -23.87
N GLN A 254 6.17 -0.54 -22.86
CA GLN A 254 5.39 -0.79 -21.63
C GLN A 254 5.68 0.22 -20.51
N ARG A 255 6.61 1.17 -20.73
CA ARG A 255 7.03 2.16 -19.72
C ARG A 255 5.99 3.24 -19.44
N THR A 256 4.97 3.38 -20.27
CA THR A 256 4.10 4.57 -20.25
C THR A 256 2.99 4.53 -19.20
N ASN A 257 2.44 3.37 -18.80
CA ASN A 257 1.34 3.34 -17.82
C ASN A 257 1.45 2.34 -16.65
N SER A 258 2.27 1.29 -16.72
CA SER A 258 2.28 0.24 -15.68
C SER A 258 3.47 0.30 -14.73
N ALA A 259 4.55 0.99 -15.13
CA ALA A 259 5.85 0.99 -14.44
C ALA A 259 5.90 1.81 -13.13
N ARG A 260 4.81 2.46 -12.70
CA ARG A 260 4.89 3.55 -11.70
C ARG A 260 4.35 3.22 -10.31
N SER A 261 3.37 2.32 -10.19
CA SER A 261 2.95 1.78 -8.88
C SER A 261 4.07 0.99 -8.19
N LEU A 262 5.02 0.44 -8.95
CA LEU A 262 6.06 -0.47 -8.48
C LEU A 262 7.47 0.08 -8.37
N ARG A 263 7.72 1.35 -8.74
CA ARG A 263 9.01 1.99 -8.41
C ARG A 263 9.28 2.04 -6.90
N ARG A 264 8.32 1.65 -6.05
CA ARG A 264 8.47 1.68 -4.59
C ARG A 264 8.40 0.36 -3.87
N PHE A 265 8.02 -0.73 -4.55
CA PHE A 265 8.47 -2.05 -4.06
C PHE A 265 9.88 -2.36 -4.58
N GLY A 266 10.38 -1.65 -5.60
CA GLY A 266 11.47 -2.14 -6.45
C GLY A 266 12.68 -1.26 -6.73
N ASP A 267 12.66 0.04 -6.41
CA ASP A 267 13.87 0.85 -6.58
C ASP A 267 14.68 0.86 -5.28
N ARG A 268 15.28 -0.28 -4.95
CA ARG A 268 16.47 -0.34 -4.08
C ARG A 268 17.20 -1.68 -4.25
N VAL A 269 18.25 -1.65 -5.07
CA VAL A 269 19.38 -2.56 -4.89
C VAL A 269 20.02 -2.20 -3.55
N VAL A 270 19.89 -3.05 -2.54
CA VAL A 270 20.73 -2.96 -1.34
C VAL A 270 21.65 -4.17 -1.32
N SER A 271 22.90 -3.89 -1.67
CA SER A 271 24.06 -4.69 -1.29
C SER A 271 24.00 -4.95 0.23
N THR A 272 24.11 -6.21 0.64
CA THR A 272 24.31 -6.54 2.04
C THR A 272 25.64 -5.94 2.48
N ARG A 273 25.61 -4.99 3.42
CA ARG A 273 26.81 -4.70 4.21
C ARG A 273 27.14 -5.96 5.01
N SER A 274 28.40 -6.37 4.89
CA SER A 274 29.09 -7.28 5.81
C SER A 274 29.00 -6.80 7.26
#